data_AF-A0A9W7FCQ9-F1
#
_entry.id   AF-A0A9W7FCQ9-F1
#
_cell.length_a   1.000
_cell.length_b   1.000
_cell.length_c   1.000
_cell.angle_alpha   90.00
_cell.angle_beta   90.00
_cell.angle_gamma   90.00
#
_symmetry.space_group_name_H-M   'P 1'
#
loop_
_entity.id
_entity.type
_entity.pdbx_description
1 polymer ?
#
loop_
_entity_poly.entity_id
_entity_poly.type
_entity_poly.pdbx_seq_one_letter_code
_entity_poly.pdbx_strand_id
1 'polypeptide(L)'
;SFLDGSSHQLTYHGLTSLHSHLSENSLAVFFRNNHFSTLFKHEGTLFLLVTDQGYATVGEIVWEALSNIDGDTAHVNGEFQTPSIADDYTYSNSNLNNTHASADDALQAAIAASLQPQDNPSAAAAAPSIATYGPGHSETVVAMPPNVAVEMKRAVELFVTGGDSVFELGAQLQGTSLAIAEAAEHLQSAPPFNVIVCDIQAMTGNDLPTQMETISTVRDLLALPETPPTTVIIKSAALNTLAWRLVHSQRLFDGTDSLPLEDGGFPPTEPIKDRPPMPSLNGLPPIVATVGVENYRRAIPYTVRTGDAVLEVGCHAGTTTTLLTKAAGEGGGAIGVDIGPSILEQAKKNYPETMFSVGDAWRTAELARICDRLFPPPSNSHPSSRAGYDVIYVDVGGLSGADGLLDSLSLLDGLSFALEPRVIVIKSLCIRRLASSLRPFAKIWWKRKL
;
A
#
# COMPACT_ATOMS: atom_id res chain seq x y z
N SER A 1 -6.96 9.85 -35.10
CA SER A 1 -6.78 8.49 -35.66
C SER A 1 -7.94 7.61 -35.23
N PHE A 2 -8.13 6.40 -35.79
CA PHE A 2 -9.16 5.43 -35.34
C PHE A 2 -8.99 5.10 -33.85
N LEU A 3 -7.75 4.82 -33.43
CA LEU A 3 -7.43 4.48 -32.04
C LEU A 3 -7.76 5.61 -31.05
N ASP A 4 -7.48 6.87 -31.43
CA ASP A 4 -7.79 8.03 -30.57
C ASP A 4 -9.31 8.25 -30.43
N GLY A 5 -10.07 8.01 -31.51
CA GLY A 5 -11.53 8.16 -31.52
C GLY A 5 -12.30 7.00 -30.88
N SER A 6 -11.64 5.85 -30.67
CA SER A 6 -12.21 4.66 -30.03
C SER A 6 -11.45 4.26 -28.76
N SER A 7 -10.87 5.23 -28.05
CA SER A 7 -10.05 5.00 -26.85
C SER A 7 -10.81 4.27 -25.73
N HIS A 8 -12.13 4.45 -25.65
CA HIS A 8 -13.03 3.74 -24.72
C HIS A 8 -13.39 2.30 -25.17
N GLN A 9 -12.76 1.80 -26.24
CA GLN A 9 -12.84 0.43 -26.76
C GLN A 9 -14.26 -0.07 -27.12
N LEU A 10 -15.21 0.85 -27.31
CA LEU A 10 -16.56 0.55 -27.79
C LEU A 10 -16.93 1.56 -28.88
N THR A 11 -17.49 1.06 -29.99
CA THR A 11 -17.99 1.89 -31.09
C THR A 11 -19.48 1.62 -31.29
N TYR A 12 -20.22 2.58 -31.85
CA TYR A 12 -21.63 2.37 -32.21
C TYR A 12 -21.83 1.13 -33.10
N HIS A 13 -20.96 0.96 -34.10
CA HIS A 13 -21.00 -0.24 -34.95
C HIS A 13 -20.80 -1.53 -34.15
N GLY A 14 -19.84 -1.53 -33.21
CA GLY A 14 -19.60 -2.65 -32.30
C GLY A 14 -20.81 -2.96 -31.42
N LEU A 15 -21.45 -1.94 -30.86
CA LEU A 15 -22.66 -2.09 -30.04
C LEU A 15 -23.84 -2.65 -30.84
N THR A 16 -24.10 -2.12 -32.04
CA THR A 16 -25.14 -2.67 -32.94
C THR A 16 -24.85 -4.11 -33.34
N SER A 17 -23.58 -4.42 -33.65
CA SER A 17 -23.15 -5.78 -33.98
C SER A 17 -23.42 -6.73 -32.81
N LEU A 18 -23.10 -6.30 -31.59
CA LEU A 18 -23.29 -7.08 -30.38
C LEU A 18 -24.78 -7.36 -30.08
N HIS A 19 -25.66 -6.38 -30.27
CA HIS A 19 -27.12 -6.60 -30.21
C HIS A 19 -27.61 -7.65 -31.20
N SER A 20 -27.05 -7.69 -32.42
CA SER A 20 -27.48 -8.64 -33.46
C SER A 20 -26.93 -10.07 -33.29
N HIS A 21 -25.74 -10.22 -32.72
CA HIS A 21 -25.06 -11.53 -32.62
C HIS A 21 -25.31 -12.24 -31.29
N LEU A 22 -25.60 -11.52 -30.20
CA LEU A 22 -25.89 -12.14 -28.92
C LEU A 22 -27.34 -12.66 -28.89
N SER A 23 -27.48 -13.95 -28.58
CA SER A 23 -28.79 -14.60 -28.42
C SER A 23 -29.55 -14.04 -27.22
N GLU A 24 -30.88 -13.99 -27.33
CA GLU A 24 -31.73 -13.59 -26.20
C GLU A 24 -31.55 -14.53 -25.00
N ASN A 25 -31.58 -13.98 -23.78
CA ASN A 25 -31.37 -14.70 -22.52
C ASN A 25 -30.06 -15.50 -22.45
N SER A 26 -28.99 -15.00 -23.08
CA SER A 26 -27.66 -15.60 -23.02
C SER A 26 -26.67 -14.74 -22.25
N LEU A 27 -25.79 -15.42 -21.52
CA LEU A 27 -24.67 -14.81 -20.81
C LEU A 27 -23.41 -14.85 -21.69
N ALA A 28 -22.65 -13.77 -21.65
CA ALA A 28 -21.35 -13.66 -22.30
C ALA A 28 -20.39 -12.88 -21.41
N VAL A 29 -19.10 -13.05 -21.68
CA VAL A 29 -18.05 -12.19 -21.13
C VAL A 29 -17.83 -11.04 -22.10
N PHE A 30 -17.94 -9.81 -21.61
CA PHE A 30 -17.76 -8.59 -22.40
C PHE A 30 -16.50 -7.85 -21.96
N PHE A 31 -15.58 -7.63 -22.91
CA PHE A 31 -14.34 -6.89 -22.67
C PHE A 31 -14.47 -5.46 -23.22
N ARG A 32 -14.30 -4.46 -22.36
CA ARG A 32 -14.31 -3.04 -22.72
C ARG A 32 -13.47 -2.24 -21.74
N ASN A 33 -12.67 -1.31 -22.24
CA ASN A 33 -11.85 -0.40 -21.45
C ASN A 33 -10.99 -1.14 -20.41
N ASN A 34 -10.36 -2.22 -20.84
CA ASN A 34 -9.56 -3.14 -20.00
C ASN A 34 -10.33 -3.81 -18.84
N HIS A 35 -11.67 -3.82 -18.88
CA HIS A 35 -12.53 -4.46 -17.89
C HIS A 35 -13.30 -5.63 -18.50
N PHE A 36 -13.47 -6.73 -17.75
CA PHE A 36 -14.34 -7.83 -18.10
C PHE A 36 -15.64 -7.75 -17.30
N SER A 37 -16.76 -7.64 -17.98
CA SER A 37 -18.09 -7.61 -17.37
C SER A 37 -18.90 -8.84 -17.79
N THR A 38 -19.77 -9.30 -16.89
CA THR A 38 -20.82 -10.26 -17.25
C THR A 38 -21.89 -9.53 -18.05
N LEU A 39 -22.04 -9.90 -19.32
CA LEU A 39 -23.03 -9.36 -20.23
C LEU A 39 -24.21 -10.32 -20.35
N PHE A 40 -25.42 -9.79 -20.28
CA PHE A 40 -26.66 -10.53 -20.46
C PHE A 40 -27.57 -9.79 -21.43
N LYS A 41 -28.32 -10.53 -22.26
CA LYS A 41 -29.34 -9.95 -23.14
C LYS A 41 -30.73 -10.33 -22.66
N HIS A 42 -31.57 -9.34 -22.38
CA HIS A 42 -32.95 -9.54 -21.94
C HIS A 42 -33.89 -8.53 -22.58
N GLU A 43 -35.03 -9.01 -23.08
CA GLU A 43 -36.02 -8.25 -23.85
C GLU A 43 -35.40 -7.32 -24.92
N GLY A 44 -34.37 -7.81 -25.61
CA GLY A 44 -33.68 -7.08 -26.67
C GLY A 44 -32.69 -6.02 -26.18
N THR A 45 -32.58 -5.82 -24.87
CA THR A 45 -31.64 -4.89 -24.21
C THR A 45 -30.43 -5.65 -23.68
N LEU A 46 -29.26 -5.01 -23.72
CA LEU A 46 -28.01 -5.54 -23.19
C LEU A 46 -27.77 -4.99 -21.79
N PHE A 47 -27.34 -5.85 -20.88
CA PHE A 47 -27.13 -5.56 -19.47
C PHE A 47 -25.76 -6.01 -19.03
N LEU A 48 -25.08 -5.18 -18.24
CA LEU A 48 -23.83 -5.52 -17.55
C LEU A 48 -24.15 -5.75 -16.07
N LEU A 49 -23.60 -6.82 -15.49
CA LEU A 49 -23.74 -7.07 -14.06
C LEU A 49 -22.94 -6.03 -13.28
N VAL A 50 -23.60 -5.35 -12.34
CA VAL A 50 -22.96 -4.39 -11.43
C VAL A 50 -22.18 -5.17 -10.39
N THR A 51 -20.87 -4.90 -10.29
CA THR A 51 -19.96 -5.61 -9.37
C THR A 51 -19.16 -4.67 -8.48
N ASP A 52 -19.38 -3.36 -8.60
CA ASP A 52 -18.73 -2.35 -7.77
C ASP A 52 -19.22 -2.43 -6.32
N GLN A 53 -18.27 -2.45 -5.38
CA GLN A 53 -18.54 -2.58 -3.95
C GLN A 53 -19.38 -1.42 -3.38
N GLY A 54 -19.39 -0.25 -4.04
CA GLY A 54 -20.25 0.88 -3.69
C GLY A 54 -21.75 0.57 -3.73
N TYR A 55 -22.16 -0.47 -4.47
CA TYR A 55 -23.55 -0.93 -4.54
C TYR A 55 -23.84 -2.16 -3.66
N ALA A 56 -22.87 -2.63 -2.87
CA ALA A 56 -23.03 -3.85 -2.06
C ALA A 56 -24.20 -3.78 -1.06
N THR A 57 -24.59 -2.58 -0.64
CA THR A 57 -25.73 -2.35 0.28
C THR A 57 -27.02 -1.95 -0.44
N VAL A 58 -26.99 -1.76 -1.75
CA VAL A 58 -28.14 -1.30 -2.56
C VAL A 58 -28.71 -2.49 -3.33
N GLY A 59 -29.56 -3.28 -2.67
CA GLY A 59 -30.16 -4.49 -3.25
C GLY A 59 -31.04 -4.27 -4.50
N GLU A 60 -31.37 -3.00 -4.81
CA GLU A 60 -32.16 -2.62 -5.99
C GLU A 60 -31.31 -2.39 -7.26
N ILE A 61 -29.97 -2.44 -7.15
CA ILE A 61 -29.04 -2.24 -8.28
C ILE A 61 -28.29 -3.54 -8.54
N VAL A 62 -28.65 -4.23 -9.61
CA VAL A 62 -28.05 -5.51 -10.01
C VAL A 62 -27.48 -5.43 -11.42
N TRP A 63 -28.17 -4.77 -12.34
CA TRP A 63 -27.75 -4.66 -13.75
C TRP A 63 -27.68 -3.20 -14.20
N GLU A 64 -26.77 -2.93 -15.13
CA GLU A 64 -26.59 -1.66 -15.80
C GLU A 64 -26.91 -1.82 -17.29
N ALA A 65 -27.79 -1.00 -17.86
CA ALA A 65 -28.20 -1.09 -19.26
C ALA A 65 -27.12 -0.54 -20.20
N LEU A 66 -26.57 -1.37 -21.09
CA LEU A 66 -25.59 -0.97 -22.09
C LEU A 66 -26.29 -0.42 -23.35
N SER A 67 -26.80 0.81 -23.25
CA SER A 67 -27.53 1.48 -24.33
C SER A 67 -26.72 2.52 -25.10
N ASN A 68 -25.61 3.00 -24.54
CA ASN A 68 -24.75 4.01 -25.16
C ASN A 68 -23.26 3.72 -24.96
N ILE A 69 -22.44 4.51 -25.66
CA ILE A 69 -20.98 4.44 -25.59
C ILE A 69 -20.39 5.40 -24.55
N ASP A 70 -21.18 6.33 -24.01
CA ASP A 70 -20.71 7.44 -23.16
C ASP A 70 -20.81 7.16 -21.66
N GLY A 71 -21.38 6.01 -21.27
CA GLY A 71 -21.42 5.56 -19.87
C GLY A 71 -22.52 6.20 -19.00
N ASP A 72 -23.48 6.89 -19.62
CA ASP A 72 -24.67 7.42 -18.94
C ASP A 72 -25.81 6.41 -19.05
N THR A 73 -25.83 5.44 -18.15
CA THR A 73 -26.58 4.19 -18.29
C THR A 73 -27.49 3.97 -17.09
N ALA A 74 -28.69 3.44 -17.34
CA ALA A 74 -29.68 3.22 -16.30
C ALA A 74 -29.38 1.93 -15.51
N HIS A 75 -29.57 1.99 -14.20
CA HIS A 75 -29.48 0.83 -13.31
C HIS A 75 -30.86 0.18 -13.12
N VAL A 76 -30.89 -1.15 -13.03
CA VAL A 76 -32.10 -1.95 -12.81
C VAL A 76 -31.85 -3.06 -11.78
N ASN A 77 -32.93 -3.56 -11.17
CA ASN A 77 -32.88 -4.65 -10.19
C ASN A 77 -32.73 -6.03 -10.86
N GLY A 78 -32.75 -7.10 -10.05
CA GLY A 78 -32.60 -8.49 -10.53
C GLY A 78 -33.70 -8.94 -11.51
N GLU A 79 -34.84 -8.26 -11.50
CA GLU A 79 -35.98 -8.48 -12.39
C GLU A 79 -35.98 -7.56 -13.62
N PHE A 80 -34.88 -6.84 -13.88
CA PHE A 80 -34.73 -5.88 -15.00
C PHE A 80 -35.71 -4.70 -14.95
N GLN A 81 -36.21 -4.36 -13.76
CA GLN A 81 -37.11 -3.22 -13.55
C GLN A 81 -36.30 -2.02 -13.05
N THR A 82 -36.62 -0.85 -13.59
CA THR A 82 -36.11 0.41 -13.02
C THR A 82 -36.58 0.53 -11.58
N PRO A 83 -35.68 0.88 -10.63
CA PRO A 83 -36.06 1.11 -9.25
C PRO A 83 -37.21 2.11 -9.18
N SER A 84 -38.24 1.81 -8.39
CA SER A 84 -39.31 2.79 -8.15
C SER A 84 -38.71 3.93 -7.34
N ILE A 85 -38.55 5.10 -7.95
CA ILE A 85 -38.28 6.34 -7.22
C ILE A 85 -39.52 6.63 -6.38
N ALA A 86 -39.50 6.16 -5.13
CA ALA A 86 -40.31 6.72 -4.06
C ALA A 86 -39.42 7.73 -3.32
N ASP A 87 -39.88 8.97 -3.28
CA ASP A 87 -39.27 10.17 -2.71
C ASP A 87 -38.44 9.94 -1.43
N ASP A 88 -37.10 9.86 -1.52
CA ASP A 88 -36.20 10.42 -0.49
C ASP A 88 -34.73 10.61 -0.95
N TYR A 89 -34.53 11.29 -2.09
CA TYR A 89 -33.21 11.81 -2.46
C TYR A 89 -33.28 13.28 -2.86
N THR A 90 -33.79 14.12 -1.95
CA THR A 90 -33.34 15.52 -1.90
C THR A 90 -32.09 15.57 -1.03
N TYR A 91 -30.92 15.68 -1.66
CA TYR A 91 -29.77 16.33 -1.05
C TYR A 91 -30.14 17.79 -0.76
N SER A 92 -30.79 18.02 0.37
CA SER A 92 -31.01 19.35 0.91
C SER A 92 -29.73 19.78 1.61
N ASN A 93 -28.92 20.54 0.87
CA ASN A 93 -27.95 21.49 1.41
C ASN A 93 -28.69 22.53 2.27
N SER A 94 -29.04 22.17 3.50
CA SER A 94 -29.41 23.10 4.57
C SER A 94 -29.56 22.34 5.89
N ASN A 95 -28.48 22.26 6.66
CA ASN A 95 -28.46 22.42 8.12
C ASN A 95 -27.03 22.19 8.65
N LEU A 96 -26.11 23.05 8.20
CA LEU A 96 -25.17 23.65 9.14
C LEU A 96 -26.00 24.59 10.01
N ASN A 97 -26.45 24.10 11.17
CA ASN A 97 -26.56 24.84 12.44
C ASN A 97 -27.43 24.08 13.46
N ASN A 98 -26.85 23.90 14.66
CA ASN A 98 -27.46 23.50 15.93
C ASN A 98 -28.09 22.10 16.03
N THR A 99 -27.27 21.12 16.46
CA THR A 99 -27.52 20.27 17.66
C THR A 99 -26.28 19.42 17.95
N HIS A 100 -25.23 20.03 18.52
CA HIS A 100 -23.97 19.36 18.91
C HIS A 100 -23.76 19.35 20.44
N ALA A 101 -24.83 19.25 21.23
CA ALA A 101 -24.74 19.44 22.68
C ALA A 101 -25.45 18.39 23.56
N SER A 102 -25.91 17.25 23.02
CA SER A 102 -26.57 16.23 23.86
C SER A 102 -26.16 14.77 23.59
N ALA A 103 -25.42 14.49 22.52
CA ALA A 103 -24.92 13.14 22.25
C ALA A 103 -23.54 12.89 22.88
N ASP A 104 -22.72 13.94 22.99
CA ASP A 104 -21.39 13.85 23.62
C ASP A 104 -21.48 13.70 25.15
N ASP A 105 -22.44 14.35 25.81
CA ASP A 105 -22.61 14.24 27.28
C ASP A 105 -23.01 12.82 27.73
N ALA A 106 -23.77 12.09 26.91
CA ALA A 106 -24.16 10.72 27.22
C ALA A 106 -22.99 9.73 27.09
N LEU A 107 -22.10 9.95 26.10
CA LEU A 107 -20.90 9.15 25.90
C LEU A 107 -19.82 9.49 26.94
N GLN A 108 -19.68 10.78 27.30
CA GLN A 108 -18.76 11.25 28.35
C GLN A 108 -19.17 10.75 29.75
N ALA A 109 -20.48 10.71 30.05
CA ALA A 109 -21.00 10.18 31.31
C ALA A 109 -20.80 8.66 31.44
N ALA A 110 -20.93 7.91 30.34
CA ALA A 110 -20.65 6.47 30.32
C ALA A 110 -19.16 6.16 30.53
N ILE A 111 -18.26 6.99 30.01
CA ILE A 111 -16.80 6.87 30.19
C ILE A 111 -16.40 7.27 31.63
N ALA A 112 -17.00 8.32 32.20
CA ALA A 112 -16.73 8.76 33.57
C ALA A 112 -17.22 7.78 34.64
N ALA A 113 -18.33 7.08 34.40
CA ALA A 113 -18.86 6.05 35.30
C ALA A 113 -17.96 4.79 35.36
N SER A 114 -17.15 4.54 34.32
CA SER A 114 -16.26 3.37 34.25
C SER A 114 -14.88 3.60 34.88
N LEU A 115 -14.60 4.79 35.43
CA LEU A 115 -13.30 5.20 35.98
C LEU A 115 -13.25 5.30 37.51
N GLN A 116 -14.25 4.76 38.24
CA GLN A 116 -14.10 4.63 39.70
C GLN A 116 -13.26 3.38 40.05
N PRO A 117 -12.24 3.50 40.91
CA PRO A 117 -11.40 2.37 41.28
C PRO A 117 -12.19 1.41 42.17
N GLN A 118 -12.51 0.24 41.64
CA GLN A 118 -12.86 -0.92 42.47
C GLN A 118 -11.63 -1.81 42.62
N ASP A 119 -11.03 -1.72 43.80
CA ASP A 119 -10.06 -2.70 44.29
C ASP A 119 -10.75 -4.06 44.44
N ASN A 120 -10.53 -4.97 43.49
CA ASN A 120 -10.80 -6.40 43.71
C ASN A 120 -9.82 -7.28 42.91
N PRO A 121 -8.87 -7.98 43.56
CA PRO A 121 -7.82 -8.73 42.89
C PRO A 121 -8.28 -10.17 42.61
N SER A 122 -9.09 -10.40 41.57
CA SER A 122 -9.28 -11.73 40.95
C SER A 122 -10.34 -11.69 39.84
N ALA A 123 -10.00 -11.18 38.65
CA ALA A 123 -10.76 -11.44 37.43
C ALA A 123 -9.96 -11.02 36.18
N ALA A 124 -8.90 -11.75 35.86
CA ALA A 124 -8.26 -11.71 34.56
C ALA A 124 -8.65 -12.97 33.78
N ALA A 125 -9.77 -12.95 33.07
CA ALA A 125 -10.06 -13.92 32.01
C ALA A 125 -11.20 -13.41 31.08
N ALA A 126 -10.92 -13.51 29.78
CA ALA A 126 -11.85 -13.50 28.65
C ALA A 126 -12.37 -12.13 28.12
N ALA A 127 -11.51 -11.46 27.35
CA ALA A 127 -11.92 -10.74 26.13
C ALA A 127 -11.60 -11.63 24.91
N PRO A 128 -12.36 -11.58 23.79
CA PRO A 128 -12.10 -12.42 22.63
C PRO A 128 -10.72 -12.07 22.03
N SER A 129 -9.86 -13.07 21.90
CA SER A 129 -8.49 -12.93 21.41
C SER A 129 -8.50 -12.63 19.91
N ILE A 130 -8.15 -11.40 19.54
CA ILE A 130 -7.44 -11.17 18.27
C ILE A 130 -6.12 -11.92 18.41
N ALA A 131 -5.84 -12.84 17.48
CA ALA A 131 -4.67 -13.71 17.52
C ALA A 131 -3.38 -12.88 17.75
N THR A 132 -2.88 -12.94 18.98
CA THR A 132 -1.58 -12.45 19.36
C THR A 132 -0.55 -13.42 18.80
N TYR A 133 -0.04 -13.13 17.61
CA TYR A 133 1.10 -13.85 17.05
C TYR A 133 2.31 -13.70 17.98
N GLY A 134 2.69 -14.82 18.60
CA GLY A 134 3.88 -14.91 19.45
C GLY A 134 5.18 -14.73 18.65
N PRO A 135 6.30 -14.40 19.32
CA PRO A 135 7.60 -14.26 18.68
C PRO A 135 8.16 -15.66 18.41
N GLY A 136 8.00 -16.21 17.19
CA GLY A 136 8.49 -17.56 16.92
C GLY A 136 8.60 -18.04 15.47
N HIS A 137 7.84 -17.50 14.52
CA HIS A 137 7.86 -18.01 13.14
C HIS A 137 8.13 -16.89 12.12
N SER A 138 9.25 -17.00 11.39
CA SER A 138 9.64 -16.01 10.40
C SER A 138 8.89 -16.25 9.08
N GLU A 139 7.70 -15.69 8.98
CA GLU A 139 6.97 -15.59 7.72
C GLU A 139 7.85 -14.85 6.70
N THR A 140 8.34 -15.56 5.69
CA THR A 140 9.14 -14.97 4.61
C THR A 140 8.28 -14.81 3.38
N VAL A 141 7.96 -13.56 3.05
CA VAL A 141 7.28 -13.22 1.81
C VAL A 141 8.34 -12.83 0.78
N VAL A 142 8.50 -13.68 -0.23
CA VAL A 142 9.52 -13.54 -1.27
C VAL A 142 8.88 -12.91 -2.49
N ALA A 143 9.20 -11.65 -2.76
CA ALA A 143 8.74 -10.94 -3.95
C ALA A 143 9.77 -11.06 -5.09
N MET A 144 9.28 -11.28 -6.30
CA MET A 144 10.11 -11.33 -7.51
C MET A 144 9.45 -10.60 -8.69
N PRO A 145 10.24 -10.01 -9.60
CA PRO A 145 9.70 -9.33 -10.77
C PRO A 145 9.07 -10.33 -11.76
N PRO A 146 8.03 -9.93 -12.48
CA PRO A 146 7.48 -10.71 -13.57
C PRO A 146 8.46 -10.69 -14.75
N ASN A 147 8.57 -11.84 -15.44
CA ASN A 147 9.48 -12.13 -16.56
C ASN A 147 10.78 -12.89 -16.24
N VAL A 148 10.84 -13.63 -15.14
CA VAL A 148 11.95 -14.58 -14.96
C VAL A 148 11.43 -15.95 -14.50
N ALA A 149 10.92 -16.76 -15.45
CA ALA A 149 10.58 -18.17 -15.19
C ALA A 149 11.75 -18.92 -14.51
N VAL A 150 12.99 -18.50 -14.80
CA VAL A 150 14.22 -18.97 -14.16
C VAL A 150 14.30 -18.57 -12.68
N GLU A 151 13.88 -17.38 -12.26
CA GLU A 151 13.88 -16.99 -10.84
C GLU A 151 12.79 -17.71 -10.06
N MET A 152 11.65 -17.96 -10.70
CA MET A 152 10.58 -18.75 -10.09
C MET A 152 11.05 -20.17 -9.80
N LYS A 153 11.67 -20.82 -10.79
CA LYS A 153 12.29 -22.14 -10.61
C LYS A 153 13.33 -22.13 -9.49
N ARG A 154 14.23 -21.13 -9.48
CA ARG A 154 15.24 -20.99 -8.43
C ARG A 154 14.64 -20.74 -7.04
N ALA A 155 13.54 -20.00 -6.96
CA ALA A 155 12.84 -19.74 -5.71
C ALA A 155 12.18 -21.01 -5.18
N VAL A 156 11.51 -21.76 -6.04
CA VAL A 156 10.96 -23.08 -5.70
C VAL A 156 12.07 -24.02 -5.24
N GLU A 157 13.17 -24.15 -5.99
CA GLU A 157 14.34 -24.97 -5.59
C GLU A 157 14.95 -24.52 -4.24
N LEU A 158 14.87 -23.24 -3.90
CA LEU A 158 15.47 -22.71 -2.68
C LEU A 158 14.59 -22.88 -1.43
N PHE A 159 13.28 -22.77 -1.61
CA PHE A 159 12.30 -22.67 -0.52
C PHE A 159 11.40 -23.89 -0.39
N VAL A 160 11.33 -24.75 -1.40
CA VAL A 160 10.56 -26.00 -1.39
C VAL A 160 11.53 -27.16 -1.25
N THR A 161 11.31 -27.98 -0.24
CA THR A 161 12.09 -29.17 0.09
C THR A 161 11.23 -30.43 0.02
N GLY A 162 11.88 -31.59 -0.10
CA GLY A 162 11.20 -32.89 -0.11
C GLY A 162 10.49 -33.13 1.23
N GLY A 163 9.18 -32.86 1.27
CA GLY A 163 8.35 -32.92 2.47
C GLY A 163 7.39 -31.72 2.64
N ASP A 164 7.57 -30.64 1.87
CA ASP A 164 6.74 -29.44 1.94
C ASP A 164 5.40 -29.61 1.21
N SER A 165 4.32 -29.14 1.83
CA SER A 165 2.98 -29.04 1.25
C SER A 165 2.82 -27.71 0.50
N VAL A 166 2.80 -27.77 -0.84
CA VAL A 166 2.77 -26.57 -1.69
C VAL A 166 1.37 -26.29 -2.23
N PHE A 167 0.95 -25.03 -2.16
CA PHE A 167 -0.25 -24.52 -2.83
C PHE A 167 0.10 -23.50 -3.91
N GLU A 168 -0.43 -23.69 -5.12
CA GLU A 168 -0.17 -22.82 -6.27
C GLU A 168 -1.43 -22.03 -6.65
N LEU A 169 -1.28 -20.71 -6.81
CA LEU A 169 -2.33 -19.77 -7.19
C LEU A 169 -1.91 -19.00 -8.45
N GLY A 170 -2.70 -19.13 -9.53
CA GLY A 170 -2.49 -18.46 -10.82
C GLY A 170 -2.20 -19.45 -11.96
N ALA A 171 -3.02 -19.43 -13.02
CA ALA A 171 -3.11 -20.50 -14.02
C ALA A 171 -1.99 -20.56 -15.09
N GLN A 172 -0.98 -19.68 -15.04
CA GLN A 172 0.06 -19.57 -16.08
C GLN A 172 1.45 -20.09 -15.67
N LEU A 173 1.55 -20.77 -14.54
CA LEU A 173 2.81 -21.28 -13.99
C LEU A 173 3.20 -22.68 -14.51
N GLN A 174 2.90 -23.03 -15.77
CA GLN A 174 3.05 -24.41 -16.30
C GLN A 174 4.43 -25.07 -16.07
N GLY A 175 5.53 -24.29 -16.12
CA GLY A 175 6.88 -24.82 -15.83
C GLY A 175 7.19 -24.91 -14.33
N THR A 176 6.50 -24.14 -13.52
CA THR A 176 6.63 -24.11 -12.06
C THR A 176 5.82 -25.24 -11.43
N SER A 177 4.62 -25.54 -11.93
CA SER A 177 3.80 -26.67 -11.47
C SER A 177 4.56 -28.00 -11.59
N LEU A 178 5.35 -28.18 -12.65
CA LEU A 178 6.22 -29.35 -12.80
C LEU A 178 7.36 -29.37 -11.77
N ALA A 179 8.05 -28.23 -11.56
CA ALA A 179 9.10 -28.13 -10.56
C ALA A 179 8.59 -28.31 -9.12
N ILE A 180 7.37 -27.82 -8.84
CA ILE A 180 6.66 -28.03 -7.58
C ILE A 180 6.32 -29.52 -7.44
N ALA A 181 5.77 -30.16 -8.48
CA ALA A 181 5.41 -31.58 -8.45
C ALA A 181 6.64 -32.47 -8.23
N GLU A 182 7.76 -32.19 -8.90
CA GLU A 182 9.06 -32.86 -8.70
C GLU A 182 9.57 -32.67 -7.26
N ALA A 183 9.46 -31.46 -6.70
CA ALA A 183 9.87 -31.18 -5.32
C ALA A 183 8.92 -31.83 -4.28
N ALA A 184 7.65 -32.04 -4.63
CA ALA A 184 6.58 -32.51 -3.75
C ALA A 184 6.32 -34.02 -3.80
N GLU A 185 7.18 -34.82 -4.46
CA GLU A 185 6.98 -36.26 -4.75
C GLU A 185 6.68 -37.19 -3.55
N HIS A 186 6.65 -36.69 -2.30
CA HIS A 186 6.49 -37.50 -1.08
C HIS A 186 5.26 -37.18 -0.21
N LEU A 187 4.26 -36.45 -0.71
CA LEU A 187 3.06 -36.13 0.09
C LEU A 187 2.10 -37.33 0.26
N GLN A 188 2.04 -37.88 1.48
CA GLN A 188 0.96 -38.73 1.96
C GLN A 188 0.12 -37.97 2.98
N SER A 189 -1.19 -37.81 2.68
CA SER A 189 -2.25 -37.17 3.49
C SER A 189 -2.11 -35.66 3.73
N ALA A 190 -3.17 -34.88 3.42
CA ALA A 190 -3.15 -33.43 3.34
C ALA A 190 -3.22 -32.73 4.73
N PRO A 191 -2.15 -32.04 5.17
CA PRO A 191 -2.18 -31.02 6.22
C PRO A 191 -2.22 -29.62 5.57
N PRO A 192 -2.34 -28.54 6.36
CA PRO A 192 -2.23 -27.17 5.85
C PRO A 192 -0.94 -26.94 5.02
N PHE A 193 -1.05 -26.11 3.98
CA PHE A 193 0.06 -25.81 3.07
C PHE A 193 1.12 -24.95 3.75
N ASN A 194 2.37 -25.39 3.78
CA ASN A 194 3.46 -24.65 4.41
C ASN A 194 4.18 -23.71 3.43
N VAL A 195 4.06 -23.94 2.12
CA VAL A 195 4.56 -23.03 1.08
C VAL A 195 3.43 -22.63 0.13
N ILE A 196 3.24 -21.31 -0.06
CA ILE A 196 2.30 -20.78 -1.04
C ILE A 196 3.07 -20.12 -2.18
N VAL A 197 2.66 -20.40 -3.40
CA VAL A 197 3.25 -19.88 -4.62
C VAL A 197 2.18 -19.14 -5.41
N CYS A 198 2.37 -17.84 -5.66
CA CYS A 198 1.32 -16.98 -6.20
C CYS A 198 1.79 -16.11 -7.37
N ASP A 199 1.09 -16.21 -8.50
CA ASP A 199 1.20 -15.30 -9.64
C ASP A 199 0.03 -14.31 -9.64
N ILE A 200 0.25 -13.17 -9.00
CA ILE A 200 -0.79 -12.16 -8.80
C ILE A 200 -1.19 -11.52 -10.13
N GLN A 201 -0.26 -11.36 -11.08
CA GLN A 201 -0.59 -10.83 -12.40
C GLN A 201 -1.54 -11.77 -13.16
N ALA A 202 -1.37 -13.08 -13.00
CA ALA A 202 -2.28 -14.06 -13.58
C ALA A 202 -3.66 -14.07 -12.91
N MET A 203 -3.76 -13.63 -11.64
CA MET A 203 -5.01 -13.54 -10.89
C MET A 203 -5.77 -12.24 -11.10
N THR A 204 -5.05 -11.12 -11.21
CA THR A 204 -5.64 -9.76 -11.15
C THR A 204 -5.52 -8.97 -12.46
N GLY A 205 -4.82 -9.50 -13.47
CA GLY A 205 -4.58 -8.82 -14.74
C GLY A 205 -3.42 -7.82 -14.66
N ASN A 206 -2.98 -7.32 -15.83
CA ASN A 206 -1.85 -6.39 -15.94
C ASN A 206 -2.21 -4.92 -15.61
N ASP A 207 -3.47 -4.62 -15.31
CA ASP A 207 -4.01 -3.25 -15.30
C ASP A 207 -4.08 -2.59 -13.90
N LEU A 208 -3.62 -3.23 -12.83
CA LEU A 208 -3.63 -2.63 -11.48
C LEU A 208 -2.26 -2.07 -11.06
N PRO A 209 -2.18 -0.91 -10.40
CA PRO A 209 -1.01 -0.47 -9.62
C PRO A 209 -0.86 -1.35 -8.36
N THR A 210 -0.46 -2.59 -8.63
CA THR A 210 -0.48 -3.84 -7.84
C THR A 210 0.23 -3.88 -6.48
N GLN A 211 0.39 -2.79 -5.73
CA GLN A 211 0.95 -2.88 -4.37
C GLN A 211 -0.12 -3.23 -3.33
N MET A 212 -1.22 -2.48 -3.27
CA MET A 212 -2.20 -2.57 -2.19
C MET A 212 -3.08 -3.81 -2.31
N GLU A 213 -3.61 -4.11 -3.50
CA GLU A 213 -4.43 -5.31 -3.71
C GLU A 213 -3.59 -6.57 -3.44
N THR A 214 -2.36 -6.61 -3.94
CA THR A 214 -1.45 -7.74 -3.70
C THR A 214 -1.20 -7.94 -2.21
N ILE A 215 -0.91 -6.88 -1.46
CA ILE A 215 -0.67 -6.97 -0.02
C ILE A 215 -1.92 -7.43 0.72
N SER A 216 -3.10 -6.97 0.30
CA SER A 216 -4.38 -7.43 0.85
C SER A 216 -4.57 -8.91 0.59
N THR A 217 -4.44 -9.37 -0.66
CA THR A 217 -4.55 -10.79 -1.03
C THR A 217 -3.58 -11.66 -0.23
N VAL A 218 -2.34 -11.21 -0.04
CA VAL A 218 -1.34 -11.94 0.74
C VAL A 218 -1.72 -12.01 2.21
N ARG A 219 -2.22 -10.91 2.78
CA ARG A 219 -2.71 -10.90 4.17
C ARG A 219 -3.87 -11.87 4.35
N ASP A 220 -4.80 -11.88 3.41
CA ASP A 220 -5.93 -12.81 3.44
C ASP A 220 -5.42 -14.25 3.37
N LEU A 221 -4.50 -14.56 2.46
CA LEU A 221 -3.88 -15.90 2.35
C LEU A 221 -3.15 -16.32 3.63
N LEU A 222 -2.45 -15.40 4.30
CA LEU A 222 -1.79 -15.65 5.57
C LEU A 222 -2.77 -15.83 6.74
N ALA A 223 -3.97 -15.26 6.63
CA ALA A 223 -5.01 -15.32 7.66
C ALA A 223 -5.92 -16.56 7.57
N LEU A 224 -5.87 -17.33 6.47
CA LEU A 224 -6.81 -18.44 6.18
C LEU A 224 -6.59 -19.76 6.97
N PRO A 225 -5.38 -20.21 7.35
CA PRO A 225 -5.20 -21.51 8.02
C PRO A 225 -4.90 -21.43 9.53
N GLU A 226 -5.32 -22.46 10.29
CA GLU A 226 -4.94 -22.65 11.72
C GLU A 226 -3.41 -22.71 11.92
N THR A 227 -2.66 -23.07 10.88
CA THR A 227 -1.20 -22.92 10.80
C THR A 227 -0.83 -22.07 9.59
N PRO A 228 -0.30 -20.86 9.77
CA PRO A 228 0.10 -20.01 8.65
C PRO A 228 1.26 -20.64 7.86
N PRO A 229 1.35 -20.38 6.54
CA PRO A 229 2.46 -20.87 5.74
C PRO A 229 3.78 -20.26 6.21
N THR A 230 4.87 -21.03 6.14
CA THR A 230 6.20 -20.54 6.52
C THR A 230 6.81 -19.65 5.45
N THR A 231 6.47 -19.89 4.18
CA THR A 231 6.96 -19.15 3.03
C THR A 231 5.85 -18.84 2.03
N VAL A 232 5.82 -17.60 1.55
CA VAL A 232 4.95 -17.19 0.45
C VAL A 232 5.83 -16.61 -0.67
N ILE A 233 5.81 -17.25 -1.84
CA ILE A 233 6.53 -16.82 -3.03
C ILE A 233 5.56 -16.08 -3.94
N ILE A 234 5.84 -14.82 -4.26
CA ILE A 234 4.94 -13.95 -5.01
C ILE A 234 5.65 -13.34 -6.21
N LYS A 235 5.06 -13.54 -7.38
CA LYS A 235 5.42 -12.84 -8.60
C LYS A 235 4.63 -11.53 -8.70
N SER A 236 5.29 -10.41 -8.41
CA SER A 236 4.73 -9.07 -8.48
C SER A 236 5.83 -8.02 -8.63
N ALA A 237 5.79 -7.25 -9.73
CA ALA A 237 6.75 -6.17 -9.98
C ALA A 237 6.66 -5.11 -8.89
N ALA A 238 5.42 -4.76 -8.53
CA ALA A 238 5.08 -3.80 -7.51
C ALA A 238 5.62 -4.19 -6.14
N LEU A 239 5.36 -5.42 -5.68
CA LEU A 239 5.94 -5.92 -4.43
C LEU A 239 7.45 -6.03 -4.47
N ASN A 240 8.03 -6.45 -5.60
CA ASN A 240 9.47 -6.52 -5.71
C ASN A 240 10.11 -5.13 -5.56
N THR A 241 9.56 -4.12 -6.24
CA THR A 241 9.99 -2.71 -6.09
C THR A 241 9.83 -2.24 -4.64
N LEU A 242 8.69 -2.49 -4.01
CA LEU A 242 8.47 -2.15 -2.60
C LEU A 242 9.47 -2.87 -1.67
N ALA A 243 9.74 -4.14 -1.91
CA ALA A 243 10.70 -4.94 -1.13
C ALA A 243 12.13 -4.39 -1.24
N TRP A 244 12.49 -3.80 -2.38
CA TRP A 244 13.76 -3.11 -2.58
C TRP A 244 13.79 -1.72 -1.92
N ARG A 245 12.65 -1.01 -1.87
CA ARG A 245 12.52 0.28 -1.17
C ARG A 245 12.56 0.12 0.35
N LEU A 246 11.97 -0.94 0.90
CA LEU A 246 11.83 -1.11 2.35
C LEU A 246 13.16 -1.48 3.03
N VAL A 247 13.59 -0.61 3.94
CA VAL A 247 14.78 -0.78 4.78
C VAL A 247 14.36 -0.89 6.24
N HIS A 248 14.73 -2.00 6.86
CA HIS A 248 14.48 -2.22 8.26
C HIS A 248 15.53 -1.48 9.10
N SER A 249 15.18 -0.32 9.69
CA SER A 249 16.01 0.46 10.64
C SER A 249 17.02 -0.31 11.50
N GLN A 250 16.64 -1.32 12.31
CA GLN A 250 17.63 -2.11 13.06
C GLN A 250 18.76 -2.68 12.17
N ARG A 251 18.43 -3.20 10.98
CA ARG A 251 19.42 -3.72 10.02
C ARG A 251 20.27 -2.62 9.40
N LEU A 252 19.71 -1.41 9.28
CA LEU A 252 20.48 -0.22 8.90
C LEU A 252 21.44 0.19 10.02
N PHE A 253 21.02 0.11 11.28
CA PHE A 253 21.79 0.55 12.44
C PHE A 253 22.93 -0.39 12.83
N ASP A 254 22.77 -1.69 12.57
CA ASP A 254 23.81 -2.70 12.80
C ASP A 254 24.70 -2.94 11.57
N GLY A 255 24.40 -2.28 10.44
CA GLY A 255 25.16 -2.38 9.19
C GLY A 255 24.90 -3.65 8.38
N THR A 256 23.92 -4.48 8.75
CA THR A 256 23.56 -5.69 7.99
C THR A 256 22.73 -5.42 6.73
N ASP A 257 22.22 -4.20 6.58
CA ASP A 257 21.60 -3.63 5.39
C ASP A 257 22.07 -2.18 5.21
N SER A 258 21.91 -1.61 4.03
CA SER A 258 22.29 -0.23 3.73
C SER A 258 21.22 0.46 2.89
N LEU A 259 21.23 1.80 2.90
CA LEU A 259 20.42 2.57 1.97
C LEU A 259 20.96 2.36 0.54
N PRO A 260 20.08 2.22 -0.46
CA PRO A 260 20.47 2.33 -1.86
C PRO A 260 21.22 3.65 -2.11
N LEU A 261 22.23 3.61 -2.97
CA LEU A 261 22.93 4.76 -3.52
C LEU A 261 21.99 5.58 -4.41
N GLU A 262 22.33 6.85 -4.63
CA GLU A 262 21.51 7.81 -5.39
C GLU A 262 21.38 7.48 -6.88
N ASP A 263 22.29 6.68 -7.42
CA ASP A 263 22.23 6.10 -8.76
C ASP A 263 21.45 4.77 -8.82
N GLY A 264 20.83 4.37 -7.70
CA GLY A 264 20.16 3.07 -7.55
C GLY A 264 21.12 1.91 -7.26
N GLY A 265 22.43 2.16 -7.10
CA GLY A 265 23.42 1.17 -6.67
C GLY A 265 23.33 0.83 -5.17
N PHE A 266 24.20 -0.04 -4.68
CA PHE A 266 24.47 -0.22 -3.24
C PHE A 266 25.98 -0.05 -3.04
N PRO A 267 26.47 0.39 -1.87
CA PRO A 267 27.90 0.59 -1.65
C PRO A 267 28.68 -0.69 -2.03
N PRO A 268 29.87 -0.55 -2.66
CA PRO A 268 30.58 -1.67 -3.24
C PRO A 268 31.08 -2.62 -2.15
N THR A 269 30.34 -3.70 -1.88
CA THR A 269 30.96 -4.96 -1.49
C THR A 269 31.57 -5.55 -2.76
N GLU A 270 32.82 -6.03 -2.69
CA GLU A 270 33.71 -6.36 -3.81
C GLU A 270 33.03 -6.87 -5.11
N PRO A 271 33.60 -6.59 -6.30
CA PRO A 271 33.03 -7.01 -7.57
C PRO A 271 33.02 -8.55 -7.68
N ILE A 272 31.91 -9.15 -7.30
CA ILE A 272 31.61 -10.55 -7.57
C ILE A 272 31.27 -10.64 -9.05
N LYS A 273 32.09 -11.35 -9.84
CA LYS A 273 31.74 -11.74 -11.22
C LYS A 273 30.33 -12.36 -11.20
N ASP A 274 29.47 -11.91 -12.11
CA ASP A 274 28.10 -12.40 -12.31
C ASP A 274 26.99 -11.80 -11.40
N ARG A 275 27.22 -10.65 -10.74
CA ARG A 275 26.12 -9.89 -10.11
C ARG A 275 25.22 -9.27 -11.21
N PRO A 276 23.93 -9.66 -11.35
CA PRO A 276 23.04 -9.05 -12.33
C PRO A 276 22.74 -7.57 -11.97
N PRO A 277 22.35 -6.74 -12.95
CA PRO A 277 21.98 -5.35 -12.69
C PRO A 277 20.84 -5.30 -11.68
N MET A 278 21.00 -4.47 -10.65
CA MET A 278 19.99 -4.22 -9.64
C MET A 278 18.80 -3.53 -10.30
N PRO A 279 17.54 -3.79 -9.88
CA PRO A 279 16.41 -3.10 -10.45
C PRO A 279 16.53 -1.59 -10.21
N SER A 280 16.35 -0.79 -11.26
CA SER A 280 16.16 0.66 -11.14
C SER A 280 14.91 0.89 -10.30
N LEU A 281 15.05 1.61 -9.18
CA LEU A 281 13.90 2.07 -8.39
C LEU A 281 13.10 3.17 -9.12
N ASN A 282 13.49 3.55 -10.33
CA ASN A 282 12.85 4.58 -11.16
C ASN A 282 12.69 5.90 -10.41
N GLY A 283 13.68 6.25 -9.58
CA GLY A 283 13.68 7.46 -8.77
C GLY A 283 12.85 7.39 -7.47
N LEU A 284 12.21 6.25 -7.15
CA LEU A 284 11.48 6.10 -5.90
C LEU A 284 12.43 6.03 -4.68
N PRO A 285 12.09 6.71 -3.56
CA PRO A 285 12.93 6.72 -2.37
C PRO A 285 12.94 5.37 -1.65
N PRO A 286 14.06 4.99 -1.02
CA PRO A 286 14.07 4.02 0.06
C PRO A 286 13.24 4.51 1.25
N ILE A 287 12.63 3.55 1.94
CA ILE A 287 11.73 3.77 3.08
C ILE A 287 12.34 3.08 4.31
N VAL A 288 12.84 3.88 5.26
CA VAL A 288 13.36 3.39 6.53
C VAL A 288 12.22 3.21 7.52
N ALA A 289 11.85 1.96 7.77
CA ALA A 289 10.79 1.58 8.69
C ALA A 289 11.29 1.56 10.14
N THR A 290 10.74 2.41 11.00
CA THR A 290 11.11 2.55 12.42
C THR A 290 9.93 2.28 13.35
N VAL A 291 10.21 1.96 14.61
CA VAL A 291 9.19 1.78 15.66
C VAL A 291 9.64 2.48 16.92
N GLY A 292 8.75 3.29 17.48
CA GLY A 292 9.06 4.11 18.64
C GLY A 292 9.95 5.31 18.28
N VAL A 293 9.84 6.35 19.11
CA VAL A 293 10.50 7.64 18.88
C VAL A 293 12.03 7.52 18.95
N GLU A 294 12.54 6.58 19.74
CA GLU A 294 13.99 6.34 19.84
C GLU A 294 14.58 5.83 18.52
N ASN A 295 14.02 4.77 17.92
CA ASN A 295 14.49 4.30 16.61
C ASN A 295 14.28 5.35 15.52
N TYR A 296 13.18 6.08 15.57
CA TYR A 296 12.88 7.15 14.63
C TYR A 296 13.99 8.21 14.65
N ARG A 297 14.38 8.71 15.83
CA ARG A 297 15.49 9.66 15.99
C ARG A 297 16.85 9.05 15.71
N ARG A 298 17.06 7.77 16.01
CA ARG A 298 18.32 7.07 15.72
C ARG A 298 18.62 6.96 14.22
N ALA A 299 17.61 7.11 13.35
CA ALA A 299 17.80 7.11 11.90
C ALA A 299 18.44 8.41 11.34
N ILE A 300 18.44 9.50 12.11
CA ILE A 300 18.92 10.82 11.67
C ILE A 300 20.34 10.77 11.09
N PRO A 301 21.37 10.24 11.78
CA PRO A 301 22.73 10.21 11.26
C PRO A 301 22.92 9.31 10.01
N TYR A 302 21.94 8.47 9.68
CA TYR A 302 21.99 7.60 8.50
C TYR A 302 21.29 8.20 7.29
N THR A 303 20.46 9.23 7.48
CA THR A 303 19.50 9.70 6.47
C THR A 303 19.66 11.17 6.15
N VAL A 304 19.98 12.01 7.13
CA VAL A 304 20.13 13.46 7.00
C VAL A 304 21.60 13.84 6.85
N ARG A 305 21.88 14.77 5.94
CA ARG A 305 23.20 15.34 5.66
C ARG A 305 23.17 16.85 5.85
N THR A 306 24.35 17.45 6.04
CA THR A 306 24.47 18.90 6.06
C THR A 306 24.06 19.49 4.72
N GLY A 307 23.21 20.51 4.73
CA GLY A 307 22.63 21.12 3.54
C GLY A 307 21.25 20.58 3.14
N ASP A 308 20.77 19.49 3.75
CA ASP A 308 19.48 18.89 3.37
C ASP A 308 18.29 19.81 3.75
N ALA A 309 17.30 19.86 2.87
CA ALA A 309 15.95 20.32 3.20
C ALA A 309 15.14 19.15 3.78
N VAL A 310 14.70 19.27 5.03
CA VAL A 310 14.04 18.18 5.76
C VAL A 310 12.61 18.54 6.13
N LEU A 311 11.68 17.63 5.84
CA LEU A 311 10.30 17.71 6.32
C LEU A 311 10.07 16.68 7.44
N GLU A 312 9.48 17.09 8.56
CA GLU A 312 8.85 16.18 9.50
C GLU A 312 7.34 16.37 9.51
N VAL A 313 6.61 15.31 9.21
CA VAL A 313 5.16 15.22 9.27
C VAL A 313 4.75 14.58 10.60
N GLY A 314 3.84 15.23 11.32
CA GLY A 314 3.41 14.83 12.67
C GLY A 314 4.45 15.18 13.73
N CYS A 315 4.94 16.43 13.70
CA CYS A 315 6.06 16.85 14.55
C CYS A 315 5.72 16.94 16.05
N HIS A 316 4.43 16.93 16.42
CA HIS A 316 3.96 17.10 17.79
C HIS A 316 4.67 18.29 18.47
N ALA A 317 5.35 18.05 19.59
CA ALA A 317 6.01 19.08 20.39
C ALA A 317 7.34 19.60 19.80
N GLY A 318 7.77 19.12 18.63
CA GLY A 318 8.90 19.67 17.86
C GLY A 318 10.30 19.22 18.30
N THR A 319 10.41 18.29 19.24
CA THR A 319 11.72 17.79 19.71
C THR A 319 12.51 17.12 18.59
N THR A 320 11.87 16.27 17.79
CA THR A 320 12.53 15.60 16.67
C THR A 320 12.89 16.59 15.57
N THR A 321 12.00 17.52 15.23
CA THR A 321 12.24 18.56 14.23
C THR A 321 13.47 19.38 14.54
N THR A 322 13.68 19.69 15.81
CA THR A 322 14.85 20.44 16.28
C THR A 322 16.14 19.62 16.12
N LEU A 323 16.09 18.30 16.33
CA LEU A 323 17.23 17.42 16.06
C LEU A 323 17.53 17.33 14.56
N LEU A 324 16.48 17.27 13.72
CA LEU A 324 16.61 17.28 12.27
C LEU A 324 17.22 18.60 11.77
N THR A 325 16.76 19.74 12.31
CA THR A 325 17.31 21.08 12.00
C THR A 325 18.81 21.14 12.30
N LYS A 326 19.22 20.64 13.47
CA LYS A 326 20.63 20.58 13.86
C LYS A 326 21.45 19.66 12.95
N ALA A 327 20.89 18.53 12.51
CA ALA A 327 21.56 17.60 11.62
C ALA A 327 21.72 18.15 10.20
N ALA A 328 20.70 18.86 9.69
CA ALA A 328 20.74 19.55 8.41
C ALA A 328 21.75 20.70 8.39
N GLY A 329 21.99 21.37 9.52
CA GLY A 329 23.10 22.30 9.69
C GLY A 329 23.09 23.48 8.72
N GLU A 330 24.28 24.03 8.44
CA GLU A 330 24.42 25.20 7.56
C GLU A 330 24.05 24.88 6.11
N GLY A 331 23.32 25.79 5.46
CA GLY A 331 22.87 25.63 4.08
C GLY A 331 21.63 24.75 3.90
N GLY A 332 21.19 24.06 4.96
CA GLY A 332 19.96 23.28 5.01
C GLY A 332 19.02 23.73 6.11
N GLY A 333 18.01 22.93 6.40
CA GLY A 333 17.10 23.17 7.52
C GLY A 333 15.99 22.13 7.60
N ALA A 334 15.23 22.15 8.70
CA ALA A 334 14.07 21.29 8.85
C ALA A 334 12.82 22.09 9.20
N ILE A 335 11.68 21.60 8.73
CA ILE A 335 10.36 22.10 9.11
C ILE A 335 9.51 20.97 9.69
N GLY A 336 8.89 21.25 10.84
CA GLY A 336 7.90 20.39 11.48
C GLY A 336 6.50 20.80 11.08
N VAL A 337 5.70 19.84 10.64
CA VAL A 337 4.30 20.02 10.26
C VAL A 337 3.41 19.16 11.15
N ASP A 338 2.31 19.75 11.62
CA ASP A 338 1.27 19.05 12.38
C ASP A 338 -0.10 19.65 12.06
N ILE A 339 -1.16 18.85 12.19
CA ILE A 339 -2.54 19.31 11.98
C ILE A 339 -3.05 20.14 13.16
N GLY A 340 -2.50 19.93 14.36
CA GLY A 340 -2.93 20.57 15.60
C GLY A 340 -2.26 21.93 15.84
N PRO A 341 -2.94 23.08 15.63
CA PRO A 341 -2.34 24.40 15.80
C PRO A 341 -1.86 24.67 17.24
N SER A 342 -2.60 24.19 18.26
CA SER A 342 -2.24 24.36 19.67
C SER A 342 -0.94 23.65 20.05
N ILE A 343 -0.69 22.48 19.46
CA ILE A 343 0.55 21.73 19.66
C ILE A 343 1.74 22.48 19.03
N LEU A 344 1.52 23.10 17.86
CA LEU A 344 2.54 23.90 17.20
C LEU A 344 2.87 25.21 17.91
N GLU A 345 1.91 25.85 18.57
CA GLU A 345 2.19 27.01 19.43
C GLU A 345 3.17 26.64 20.55
N GLN A 346 2.95 25.48 21.17
CA GLN A 346 3.86 24.96 22.19
C GLN A 346 5.24 24.61 21.60
N ALA A 347 5.29 24.00 20.42
CA ALA A 347 6.54 23.68 19.73
C ALA A 347 7.36 24.93 19.42
N LYS A 348 6.73 25.98 18.87
CA LYS A 348 7.37 27.29 18.59
C LYS A 348 7.89 27.97 19.84
N LYS A 349 7.15 27.87 20.96
CA LYS A 349 7.60 28.39 22.25
C LYS A 349 8.82 27.64 22.79
N ASN A 350 8.85 26.33 22.65
CA ASN A 350 9.93 25.48 23.13
C ASN A 350 11.19 25.57 22.27
N TYR A 351 11.02 25.80 20.95
CA TYR A 351 12.09 25.77 19.96
C TYR A 351 11.95 26.94 18.97
N PRO A 352 12.27 28.19 19.40
CA PRO A 352 12.04 29.39 18.60
C PRO A 352 12.91 29.47 17.34
N GLU A 353 14.02 28.72 17.29
CA GLU A 353 14.93 28.67 16.14
C GLU A 353 14.51 27.59 15.10
N THR A 354 13.54 26.74 15.44
CA THR A 354 13.06 25.66 14.57
C THR A 354 11.79 26.11 13.84
N MET A 355 11.69 25.76 12.55
CA MET A 355 10.53 26.12 11.73
C MET A 355 9.37 25.15 11.97
N PHE A 356 8.17 25.72 12.13
CA PHE A 356 6.93 24.95 12.31
C PHE A 356 5.77 25.55 11.52
N SER A 357 4.96 24.71 10.89
CA SER A 357 3.76 25.15 10.16
C SER A 357 2.60 24.17 10.33
N VAL A 358 1.37 24.70 10.29
CA VAL A 358 0.18 23.84 10.25
C VAL A 358 0.13 23.19 8.88
N GLY A 359 -0.15 21.90 8.83
CA GLY A 359 -0.28 21.19 7.56
C GLY A 359 -0.72 19.75 7.74
N ASP A 360 -1.15 19.16 6.63
CA ASP A 360 -1.71 17.82 6.55
C ASP A 360 -0.81 16.93 5.69
N ALA A 361 -0.50 15.74 6.21
CA ALA A 361 0.33 14.73 5.55
C ALA A 361 -0.18 14.34 4.15
N TRP A 362 -1.50 14.35 3.95
CA TRP A 362 -2.15 13.97 2.68
C TRP A 362 -2.26 15.14 1.70
N ARG A 363 -2.03 16.39 2.13
CA ARG A 363 -2.04 17.56 1.26
C ARG A 363 -0.66 17.84 0.68
N THR A 364 -0.15 16.89 -0.10
CA THR A 364 1.23 16.92 -0.62
C THR A 364 1.55 18.17 -1.46
N ALA A 365 0.58 18.71 -2.20
CA ALA A 365 0.75 19.96 -2.93
C ALA A 365 0.95 21.18 -2.00
N GLU A 366 0.37 21.17 -0.80
CA GLU A 366 0.60 22.20 0.21
C GLU A 366 2.00 22.07 0.82
N LEU A 367 2.42 20.84 1.13
CA LEU A 367 3.77 20.55 1.61
C LEU A 367 4.84 20.98 0.59
N ALA A 368 4.61 20.75 -0.71
CA ALA A 368 5.51 21.23 -1.77
C ALA A 368 5.65 22.76 -1.78
N ARG A 369 4.52 23.49 -1.66
CA ARG A 369 4.54 24.96 -1.58
C ARG A 369 5.25 25.49 -0.33
N ILE A 370 5.16 24.76 0.79
CA ILE A 370 5.93 25.09 1.99
C ILE A 370 7.43 24.96 1.70
N CYS A 371 7.83 23.90 0.99
CA CYS A 371 9.21 23.70 0.56
C CYS A 371 9.70 24.85 -0.31
N ASP A 372 8.99 25.19 -1.39
CA ASP A 372 9.39 26.26 -2.32
C ASP A 372 9.62 27.61 -1.63
N ARG A 373 8.83 27.89 -0.59
CA ARG A 373 8.93 29.13 0.19
C ARG A 373 10.13 29.15 1.13
N LEU A 374 10.49 28.01 1.72
CA LEU A 374 11.51 27.93 2.77
C LEU A 374 12.89 27.51 2.26
N PHE A 375 12.90 26.68 1.22
CA PHE A 375 14.09 26.10 0.60
C PHE A 375 14.05 26.38 -0.91
N PRO A 376 14.05 27.67 -1.33
CA PRO A 376 13.96 28.01 -2.74
C PRO A 376 15.18 27.46 -3.49
N PRO A 377 15.00 26.94 -4.70
CA PRO A 377 16.11 26.44 -5.49
C PRO A 377 17.07 27.59 -5.84
N PRO A 378 18.38 27.32 -6.02
CA PRO A 378 19.37 28.35 -6.28
C PRO A 378 19.03 29.14 -7.56
N SER A 379 19.33 30.43 -7.59
CA SER A 379 18.89 31.38 -8.63
C SER A 379 19.31 31.04 -10.08
N ASN A 380 20.26 30.12 -10.28
CA ASN A 380 20.74 29.65 -11.58
C ASN A 380 20.22 28.24 -11.95
N SER A 381 19.28 27.70 -11.19
CA SER A 381 18.69 26.40 -11.46
C SER A 381 17.65 26.49 -12.58
N HIS A 382 17.60 25.46 -13.42
CA HIS A 382 16.58 25.35 -14.47
C HIS A 382 15.19 25.34 -13.79
N PRO A 383 14.11 25.94 -14.33
CA PRO A 383 12.77 25.94 -13.72
C PRO A 383 12.15 24.54 -13.47
N SER A 384 12.84 23.48 -13.87
CA SER A 384 12.56 22.06 -13.57
C SER A 384 13.44 21.49 -12.44
N SER A 385 14.18 22.31 -11.70
CA SER A 385 14.99 21.87 -10.57
C SER A 385 14.09 21.40 -9.42
N ARG A 386 14.37 20.18 -8.95
CA ARG A 386 13.66 19.42 -7.90
C ARG A 386 12.81 20.31 -6.98
N ALA A 387 11.50 20.24 -7.16
CA ALA A 387 10.55 20.71 -6.16
C ALA A 387 10.40 19.61 -5.12
N GLY A 388 10.85 19.85 -3.89
CA GLY A 388 10.71 18.84 -2.84
C GLY A 388 11.76 18.91 -1.74
N TYR A 389 11.63 17.97 -0.81
CA TYR A 389 12.52 17.83 0.34
C TYR A 389 13.55 16.75 0.08
N ASP A 390 14.78 16.90 0.54
CA ASP A 390 15.79 15.82 0.44
C ASP A 390 15.43 14.64 1.33
N VAL A 391 14.88 14.91 2.51
CA VAL A 391 14.55 13.89 3.51
C VAL A 391 13.18 14.14 4.12
N ILE A 392 12.37 13.10 4.22
CA ILE A 392 11.05 13.17 4.85
C ILE A 392 10.97 12.21 6.03
N TYR A 393 10.53 12.74 7.17
CA TYR A 393 10.26 12.05 8.41
C TYR A 393 8.74 12.01 8.63
N VAL A 394 8.16 10.83 8.84
CA VAL A 394 6.71 10.61 8.96
C VAL A 394 6.37 9.93 10.29
N ASP A 395 5.62 10.64 11.14
CA ASP A 395 5.04 10.15 12.39
C ASP A 395 3.56 10.55 12.50
N VAL A 396 2.69 9.85 11.78
CA VAL A 396 1.25 10.13 11.79
C VAL A 396 0.51 9.15 12.70
N GLY A 397 -0.35 9.67 13.57
CA GLY A 397 -1.22 8.86 14.42
C GLY A 397 -2.19 8.00 13.59
N GLY A 398 -2.62 6.86 14.14
CA GLY A 398 -3.55 5.95 13.44
C GLY A 398 -2.90 4.94 12.49
N LEU A 399 -1.65 5.16 12.05
CA LEU A 399 -0.93 4.27 11.12
C LEU A 399 -0.55 2.88 11.68
N SER A 400 -0.93 2.57 12.93
CA SER A 400 -0.70 1.27 13.57
C SER A 400 -2.00 0.48 13.82
N GLY A 401 -3.15 0.97 13.32
CA GLY A 401 -4.45 0.28 13.40
C GLY A 401 -4.63 -0.83 12.35
N ALA A 402 -5.84 -1.39 12.26
CA ALA A 402 -6.18 -2.50 11.35
C ALA A 402 -5.85 -2.20 9.88
N ASP A 403 -6.22 -1.01 9.41
CA ASP A 403 -5.96 -0.55 8.04
C ASP A 403 -4.64 0.22 7.88
N GLY A 404 -3.91 0.41 9.00
CA GLY A 404 -2.75 1.30 9.06
C GLY A 404 -1.60 0.93 8.11
N LEU A 405 -1.56 -0.30 7.58
CA LEU A 405 -0.59 -0.64 6.53
C LEU A 405 -0.95 0.00 5.18
N LEU A 406 -2.22 -0.11 4.76
CA LEU A 406 -2.69 0.42 3.49
C LEU A 406 -2.60 1.95 3.51
N ASP A 407 -3.06 2.59 4.60
CA ASP A 407 -2.93 4.03 4.78
C ASP A 407 -1.47 4.50 4.76
N SER A 408 -0.58 3.75 5.41
CA SER A 408 0.85 4.06 5.39
C SER A 408 1.43 3.98 3.98
N LEU A 409 1.05 2.97 3.19
CA LEU A 409 1.55 2.81 1.82
C LEU A 409 1.02 3.90 0.90
N SER A 410 -0.28 4.22 0.98
CA SER A 410 -0.89 5.33 0.23
C SER A 410 -0.21 6.66 0.54
N LEU A 411 0.05 6.94 1.82
CA LEU A 411 0.76 8.14 2.24
C LEU A 411 2.20 8.17 1.70
N LEU A 412 2.93 7.05 1.81
CA LEU A 412 4.30 6.94 1.33
C LEU A 412 4.42 7.16 -0.18
N ASP A 413 3.50 6.62 -0.97
CA ASP A 413 3.48 6.83 -2.42
C ASP A 413 3.12 8.28 -2.76
N GLY A 414 2.12 8.86 -2.10
CA GLY A 414 1.78 10.28 -2.25
C GLY A 414 2.98 11.21 -1.98
N LEU A 415 3.70 10.98 -0.88
CA LEU A 415 4.91 11.75 -0.54
C LEU A 415 6.05 11.48 -1.53
N SER A 416 6.23 10.23 -1.97
CA SER A 416 7.31 9.85 -2.90
C SER A 416 7.17 10.53 -4.25
N PHE A 417 5.96 10.56 -4.82
CA PHE A 417 5.73 11.14 -6.15
C PHE A 417 5.61 12.66 -6.12
N ALA A 418 5.02 13.23 -5.06
CA ALA A 418 4.79 14.67 -5.01
C ALA A 418 5.99 15.49 -4.53
N LEU A 419 6.85 14.90 -3.68
CA LEU A 419 7.93 15.61 -3.01
C LEU A 419 9.32 15.04 -3.35
N GLU A 420 9.38 13.97 -4.16
CA GLU A 420 10.59 13.35 -4.71
C GLU A 420 11.80 13.26 -3.76
N PRO A 421 11.63 12.79 -2.51
CA PRO A 421 12.73 12.81 -1.56
C PRO A 421 13.80 11.79 -1.90
N ARG A 422 15.01 12.00 -1.36
CA ARG A 422 16.09 11.00 -1.43
C ARG A 422 15.82 9.83 -0.48
N VAL A 423 15.17 10.06 0.65
CA VAL A 423 14.83 9.01 1.63
C VAL A 423 13.62 9.41 2.45
N ILE A 424 12.78 8.42 2.76
CA ILE A 424 11.67 8.57 3.71
C ILE A 424 11.95 7.73 4.95
N VAL A 425 11.76 8.31 6.13
CA VAL A 425 11.80 7.62 7.42
C VAL A 425 10.40 7.63 8.01
N ILE A 426 9.82 6.47 8.29
CA ILE A 426 8.46 6.36 8.83
C ILE A 426 8.44 5.63 10.17
N LYS A 427 7.69 6.16 11.13
CA LYS A 427 7.39 5.50 12.42
C LYS A 427 6.08 4.73 12.32
N SER A 428 6.14 3.47 11.87
CA SER A 428 4.95 2.62 11.70
C SER A 428 5.28 1.16 12.02
N LEU A 429 4.56 0.57 12.97
CA LEU A 429 4.70 -0.85 13.31
C LEU A 429 4.29 -1.74 12.13
N CYS A 430 3.27 -1.34 11.36
CA CYS A 430 2.80 -2.08 10.20
C CYS A 430 3.87 -2.13 9.10
N ILE A 431 4.44 -0.98 8.74
CA ILE A 431 5.51 -0.91 7.74
C ILE A 431 6.77 -1.61 8.26
N ARG A 432 7.04 -1.54 9.57
CA ARG A 432 8.14 -2.28 10.19
C ARG A 432 7.99 -3.78 10.03
N ARG A 433 6.81 -4.32 10.34
CA ARG A 433 6.51 -5.76 10.19
C ARG A 433 6.61 -6.18 8.73
N LEU A 434 6.07 -5.37 7.81
CA LEU A 434 6.22 -5.62 6.38
C LEU A 434 7.69 -5.64 5.95
N ALA A 435 8.50 -4.67 6.40
CA ALA A 435 9.94 -4.66 6.14
C ALA A 435 10.64 -5.88 6.74
N SER A 436 10.09 -6.56 7.76
CA SER A 436 10.63 -7.80 8.32
C SER A 436 10.26 -9.04 7.51
N SER A 437 9.04 -9.15 6.98
CA SER A 437 8.58 -10.32 6.24
C SER A 437 8.85 -10.25 4.74
N LEU A 438 8.68 -9.07 4.13
CA LEU A 438 8.85 -8.86 2.69
C LEU A 438 10.34 -8.80 2.32
N ARG A 439 10.75 -9.65 1.40
CA ARG A 439 12.14 -9.77 0.93
C ARG A 439 12.18 -9.88 -0.59
N PRO A 440 13.06 -9.13 -1.26
CA PRO A 440 13.29 -9.35 -2.69
C PRO A 440 14.08 -10.64 -2.87
N PHE A 441 13.61 -11.54 -3.75
CA PHE A 441 14.21 -12.84 -4.01
C PHE A 441 15.72 -12.75 -4.30
N ALA A 442 16.10 -11.79 -5.14
CA ALA A 442 17.49 -11.55 -5.52
C ALA A 442 18.42 -11.29 -4.30
N LYS A 443 17.98 -10.57 -3.25
CA LYS A 443 18.80 -10.38 -2.04
C LYS A 443 19.05 -11.71 -1.30
N ILE A 444 18.08 -12.63 -1.31
CA ILE A 444 18.18 -13.92 -0.61
C ILE A 444 19.09 -14.87 -1.39
N TRP A 445 18.80 -15.02 -2.68
CA TRP A 445 19.45 -15.97 -3.56
C TRP A 445 20.96 -15.68 -3.71
N TRP A 446 21.37 -14.41 -3.71
CA TRP A 446 22.80 -14.04 -3.79
C TRP A 446 23.56 -14.16 -2.47
N LYS A 447 22.92 -13.93 -1.32
CA LYS A 447 23.56 -14.15 -0.01
C LYS A 447 23.93 -15.62 0.24
N ARG A 448 23.27 -16.57 -0.42
CA ARG A 448 23.54 -18.02 -0.30
C ARG A 448 24.55 -18.55 -1.32
N LYS A 449 24.92 -17.75 -2.33
CA LYS A 449 25.95 -18.06 -3.33
C LYS A 449 27.36 -17.59 -2.90
N LEU A 450 27.41 -16.68 -1.93
CA LEU A 450 28.58 -16.30 -1.14
C LEU A 450 28.71 -17.24 0.05
#